data_AF-A0A511W2Y7-F1
#
_entry.id   AF-A0A511W2Y7-F1
#
_cell.length_a   1.000
_cell.length_b   1.000
_cell.length_c   1.000
_cell.angle_alpha   90.00
_cell.angle_beta   90.00
_cell.angle_gamma   90.00
#
_symmetry.space_group_name_H-M   'P 1'
#
loop_
_entity.id
_entity.type
_entity.pdbx_description
1 polymer ?
#
loop_
_entity_poly.entity_id
_entity_poly.type
_entity_poly.pdbx_seq_one_letter_code
_entity_poly.pdbx_strand_id
1 'polypeptide(L)'
;MGLILFVTFLALINIIVVKYTSNTKMMLVTSGFVIMFLIAPITWFVTLVSLGISTGSGIAGGVAGMMFGFITFLNGMYYVFRGALTRQQRENT
;
A
#
# COMPACT_ATOMS: atom_id res chain seq x y z
N MET A 1 1.35 -0.66 20.83
CA MET A 1 0.00 -1.08 20.38
C MET A 1 -0.29 -0.66 18.93
N GLY A 2 -0.21 0.63 18.56
CA GLY A 2 -0.51 1.07 17.18
C GLY A 2 0.42 0.51 16.08
N LEU A 3 1.72 0.39 16.36
CA LEU A 3 2.72 -0.10 15.40
C LEU A 3 2.53 -1.60 15.07
N ILE A 4 2.14 -2.40 16.05
CA ILE A 4 1.83 -3.83 15.88
C ILE A 4 0.58 -4.00 15.02
N LEU A 5 -0.50 -3.26 15.30
CA LEU A 5 -1.71 -3.27 14.48
C LEU A 5 -1.42 -2.85 13.03
N PHE A 6 -0.58 -1.84 12.84
CA PHE A 6 -0.17 -1.38 11.51
C PHE A 6 0.64 -2.43 10.74
N VAL A 7 1.60 -3.08 11.40
CA VAL A 7 2.42 -4.16 10.80
C VAL A 7 1.57 -5.39 10.51
N THR A 8 0.62 -5.76 11.39
CA THR A 8 -0.32 -6.86 11.15
C THR A 8 -1.26 -6.55 9.99
N PHE A 9 -1.72 -5.30 9.87
CA PHE A 9 -2.56 -4.86 8.75
C PHE A 9 -1.80 -4.93 7.42
N LEU A 10 -0.57 -4.41 7.38
CA LEU A 10 0.33 -4.53 6.23
C LEU A 10 0.61 -6.00 5.86
N ALA A 11 0.87 -6.85 6.86
CA ALA A 11 1.13 -8.27 6.64
C ALA A 11 -0.10 -9.00 6.08
N LEU A 12 -1.30 -8.75 6.61
CA LEU A 12 -2.55 -9.33 6.12
C LEU A 12 -2.84 -8.90 4.68
N ILE A 13 -2.64 -7.63 4.37
CA ILE A 13 -2.74 -7.10 3.01
C ILE A 13 -1.77 -7.78 2.08
N ASN A 14 -0.52 -7.94 2.50
CA ASN A 14 0.51 -8.52 1.64
C ASN A 14 0.23 -10.00 1.42
N ILE A 15 -0.25 -10.72 2.45
CA ILE A 15 -0.71 -12.10 2.34
C ILE A 15 -1.92 -12.21 1.41
N ILE A 16 -2.92 -11.32 1.51
CA ILE A 16 -4.07 -11.31 0.60
C ILE A 16 -3.61 -11.05 -0.83
N VAL A 17 -2.78 -10.03 -1.05
CA VAL A 17 -2.23 -9.73 -2.38
C VAL A 17 -1.44 -10.93 -2.91
N VAL A 18 -0.53 -11.52 -2.14
CA VAL A 18 0.30 -12.67 -2.55
C VAL A 18 -0.51 -13.96 -2.72
N LYS A 19 -1.55 -14.18 -1.91
CA LYS A 19 -2.40 -15.38 -1.97
C LYS A 19 -3.40 -15.32 -3.12
N TYR A 20 -3.93 -14.13 -3.41
CA TYR A 20 -4.74 -13.92 -4.60
C TYR A 20 -3.88 -13.74 -5.85
N THR A 21 -2.56 -13.49 -5.67
CA THR A 21 -1.34 -13.82 -6.45
C THR A 21 -1.35 -14.81 -7.62
N SER A 22 -2.42 -15.00 -8.39
CA SER A 22 -2.38 -15.84 -9.60
C SER A 22 -1.47 -15.18 -10.65
N ASN A 23 -0.71 -16.00 -11.38
CA ASN A 23 0.46 -15.68 -12.21
C ASN A 23 0.15 -14.84 -13.48
N THR A 24 -0.86 -13.98 -13.43
CA THR A 24 -1.41 -13.23 -14.56
C THR A 24 -1.03 -11.75 -14.44
N LYS A 25 -0.50 -11.18 -15.52
CA LYS A 25 0.01 -9.79 -15.60
C LYS A 25 -1.01 -8.73 -15.15
N MET A 26 -2.30 -8.95 -15.43
CA MET A 26 -3.40 -8.08 -14.95
C MET A 26 -3.34 -7.89 -13.44
N MET A 27 -2.90 -8.90 -12.72
CA MET A 27 -3.04 -8.99 -11.30
C MET A 27 -1.95 -8.25 -10.51
N LEU A 28 -0.75 -8.08 -11.09
CA LEU A 28 0.28 -7.16 -10.57
C LEU A 28 -0.14 -5.70 -10.72
N VAL A 29 -0.83 -5.37 -11.81
CA VAL A 29 -1.39 -4.04 -12.03
C VAL A 29 -2.55 -3.81 -11.06
N THR A 30 -3.48 -4.77 -10.94
CA THR A 30 -4.60 -4.70 -9.99
C THR A 30 -4.12 -4.58 -8.55
N SER A 31 -3.10 -5.34 -8.12
CA SER A 31 -2.55 -5.23 -6.78
C SER A 31 -1.88 -3.87 -6.52
N GLY A 32 -1.17 -3.32 -7.51
CA GLY A 32 -0.66 -1.95 -7.44
C GLY A 32 -1.77 -0.91 -7.27
N PHE A 33 -2.88 -1.04 -8.02
CA PHE A 33 -4.07 -0.19 -7.85
C PHE A 33 -4.72 -0.35 -6.47
N VAL A 34 -4.82 -1.58 -5.94
CA VAL A 34 -5.32 -1.81 -4.58
C VAL A 34 -4.43 -1.09 -3.56
N ILE A 35 -3.11 -1.23 -3.67
CA ILE A 35 -2.17 -0.56 -2.75
C ILE A 35 -2.31 0.96 -2.83
N MET A 36 -2.43 1.53 -4.03
CA MET A 36 -2.54 2.97 -4.25
C MET A 36 -3.87 3.56 -3.76
N PHE A 37 -5.00 2.94 -4.10
CA PHE A 37 -6.32 3.54 -3.88
C PHE A 37 -7.04 3.04 -2.64
N LEU A 38 -6.68 1.85 -2.13
CA LEU A 38 -7.28 1.30 -0.93
C LEU A 38 -6.33 1.43 0.25
N ILE A 39 -5.06 1.06 0.09
CA ILE A 39 -4.16 0.88 1.22
C ILE A 39 -3.49 2.18 1.63
N ALA A 40 -3.08 3.02 0.69
CA ALA A 40 -2.51 4.33 1.01
C ALA A 40 -3.48 5.23 1.82
N PRO A 41 -4.78 5.35 1.48
CA PRO A 41 -5.74 6.09 2.31
C PRO A 41 -5.97 5.45 3.68
N ILE A 42 -5.99 4.12 3.77
CA ILE A 42 -6.14 3.43 5.05
C ILE A 42 -4.90 3.68 5.93
N THR A 43 -3.69 3.60 5.38
CA THR A 43 -2.46 3.94 6.08
C THR A 43 -2.49 5.39 6.59
N TRP A 44 -3.00 6.32 5.78
CA TRP A 44 -3.18 7.71 6.19
C TRP A 44 -4.10 7.82 7.42
N PHE A 45 -5.30 7.24 7.35
CA PHE A 45 -6.26 7.26 8.45
C PHE A 45 -5.76 6.58 9.72
N VAL A 46 -5.16 5.40 9.60
CA VAL A 46 -4.62 4.63 10.74
C VAL A 46 -3.52 5.42 11.44
N THR A 47 -2.65 6.07 10.67
CA THR A 47 -1.55 6.86 11.22
C THR A 47 -2.07 8.14 11.89
N LEU A 48 -3.05 8.80 11.28
CA LEU A 48 -3.71 9.98 11.84
C LEU A 48 -4.36 9.66 13.18
N VAL A 49 -5.12 8.57 13.27
CA VAL A 49 -5.78 8.14 14.52
C VAL A 49 -4.74 7.72 15.56
N SER A 50 -3.76 6.90 15.17
CA SER A 50 -2.75 6.38 16.10
C SER A 50 -1.90 7.50 16.72
N LEU A 51 -1.44 8.45 15.89
CA LEU A 51 -0.62 9.57 16.36
C LEU A 51 -1.46 10.68 16.99
N GLY A 52 -2.69 10.89 16.52
CA GLY A 52 -3.63 11.82 17.15
C GLY A 52 -3.95 11.41 18.60
N ILE A 53 -4.14 10.12 18.85
CA ILE A 53 -4.35 9.58 20.21
C ILE A 53 -3.04 9.65 21.02
N SER A 54 -1.90 9.31 20.42
CA SER A 54 -0.61 9.25 21.12
C SER A 54 -0.04 10.61 21.50
N THR A 55 -0.24 11.64 20.68
CA THR A 55 0.42 12.94 20.85
C THR A 55 -0.55 14.04 21.26
N GLY A 56 -1.87 13.75 21.26
CA GLY A 56 -2.92 14.75 21.43
C GLY A 56 -3.02 15.76 20.29
N SER A 57 -2.15 15.66 19.27
CA SER A 57 -2.07 16.61 18.17
C SER A 57 -2.52 15.95 16.86
N GLY A 58 -3.77 16.22 16.48
CA GLY A 58 -4.34 15.74 15.22
C GLY A 58 -3.59 16.23 13.97
N ILE A 59 -2.88 17.36 14.07
CA ILE A 59 -2.08 17.91 12.98
C ILE A 59 -0.82 17.07 12.75
N ALA A 60 -0.12 16.69 13.82
CA ALA A 60 1.07 15.82 13.72
C ALA A 60 0.70 14.45 13.13
N GLY A 61 -0.45 13.89 13.55
CA GLY A 61 -0.98 12.66 12.96
C GLY A 61 -1.36 12.81 11.49
N GLY A 62 -1.93 13.94 11.10
CA GLY A 62 -2.26 14.22 9.70
C GLY A 62 -1.04 14.34 8.78
N VAL A 63 0.02 15.01 9.23
CA VAL A 63 1.27 15.17 8.47
C VAL A 63 2.00 13.84 8.35
N ALA A 64 2.15 13.10 9.45
CA ALA A 64 2.78 11.79 9.44
C ALA A 64 1.98 10.79 8.60
N GLY A 65 0.65 10.79 8.74
CA GLY A 65 -0.23 9.98 7.89
C GLY A 65 -0.04 10.32 6.43
N MET A 66 0.13 11.59 6.07
CA MET A 66 0.37 12.01 4.68
C MET A 66 1.69 11.43 4.15
N MET A 67 2.77 11.50 4.92
CA MET A 67 4.04 10.88 4.53
C MET A 67 3.92 9.36 4.35
N PHE A 68 3.37 8.65 5.34
CA PHE A 68 3.27 7.19 5.27
C PHE A 68 2.29 6.72 4.18
N GLY A 69 1.17 7.42 4.01
CA GLY A 69 0.23 7.19 2.91
C GLY A 69 0.89 7.43 1.55
N PHE A 70 1.64 8.52 1.38
CA PHE A 70 2.36 8.82 0.14
C PHE A 70 3.42 7.78 -0.19
N ILE A 71 4.21 7.33 0.79
CA ILE A 71 5.20 6.25 0.60
C ILE A 71 4.49 4.94 0.19
N THR A 72 3.36 4.63 0.83
CA THR A 72 2.55 3.44 0.49
C THR A 72 2.00 3.54 -0.94
N PHE A 73 1.56 4.74 -1.35
CA PHE A 73 1.10 5.01 -2.72
C PHE A 73 2.22 4.80 -3.75
N LEU A 74 3.43 5.33 -3.50
CA LEU A 74 4.60 5.09 -4.35
C LEU A 74 4.94 3.60 -4.46
N ASN A 75 4.74 2.84 -3.38
CA ASN A 75 4.95 1.39 -3.39
C ASN A 75 3.97 0.67 -4.33
N GLY A 76 2.68 1.02 -4.28
CA GLY A 76 1.71 0.49 -5.23
C GLY A 76 2.01 0.90 -6.68
N MET A 77 2.53 2.12 -6.87
CA MET A 77 2.96 2.62 -8.17
C MET A 77 4.10 1.79 -8.77
N TYR A 78 5.05 1.34 -7.95
CA TYR A 78 6.10 0.40 -8.36
C TYR A 78 5.53 -0.93 -8.87
N TYR A 79 4.52 -1.49 -8.19
CA TYR A 79 3.85 -2.71 -8.64
C TYR A 79 3.12 -2.53 -9.98
N VAL A 80 2.43 -1.39 -10.17
CA VAL A 80 1.80 -1.02 -11.45
C VAL A 80 2.86 -0.94 -12.57
N PHE A 81 3.96 -0.22 -12.33
CA PHE A 81 5.04 -0.07 -13.31
C PHE A 81 5.67 -1.42 -13.69
N ARG A 82 5.97 -2.28 -12.71
CA ARG A 82 6.53 -3.61 -12.97
C ARG A 82 5.56 -4.50 -13.74
N GLY A 83 4.27 -4.45 -13.40
CA GLY A 83 3.22 -5.17 -14.12
C GLY A 83 3.09 -4.69 -15.57
N ALA A 84 3.23 -3.39 -15.82
CA ALA A 84 3.18 -2.78 -17.14
C ALA A 84 4.43 -3.08 -18.00
N LEU A 85 5.64 -3.02 -17.43
CA LEU A 85 6.90 -3.29 -18.14
C LEU A 85 7.09 -4.77 -18.50
N THR A 86 6.54 -5.68 -17.70
CA THR A 86 6.51 -7.13 -18.02
C THR A 86 5.72 -7.45 -19.30
N ARG A 87 5.00 -6.47 -19.87
CA ARG A 87 4.32 -6.57 -21.17
C ARG A 87 5.30 -6.72 -22.33
N GLN A 88 6.47 -6.08 -22.29
CA GLN A 88 7.40 -6.05 -23.44
C GLN A 88 8.27 -7.31 -23.61
N GLN A 89 8.47 -8.14 -22.58
CA GLN A 89 9.38 -9.29 -22.69
C GLN A 89 8.76 -10.57 -23.29
N ARG A 90 7.49 -10.56 -23.71
CA ARG A 90 6.81 -11.78 -24.24
C ARG A 90 6.42 -11.72 -25.72
N GLU A 91 6.88 -10.72 -26.48
CA GLU A 91 6.57 -10.62 -27.92
C GLU A 91 7.75 -10.93 -28.85
N ASN A 92 8.88 -11.42 -28.32
CA ASN A 92 10.01 -11.89 -29.13
C ASN A 92 10.30 -13.38 -28.86
N THR A 93 9.37 -14.27 -29.19
CA THR A 93 9.66 -15.70 -29.33
C THR A 93 8.86 -16.27 -30.49
#